data_AF-A0A087RA39-F1
#
_entry.id   AF-A0A087RA39-F1
#
_cell.length_a   1.000
_cell.length_b   1.000
_cell.length_c   1.000
_cell.angle_alpha   90.00
_cell.angle_beta   90.00
_cell.angle_gamma   90.00
#
_symmetry.space_group_name_H-M   'P 1'
#
loop_
_entity.id
_entity.type
_entity.pdbx_description
1 polymer ?
#
loop_
_entity_poly.entity_id
_entity_poly.type
_entity_poly.pdbx_seq_one_letter_code
_entity_poly.pdbx_strand_id
1 'polypeptide(L)' 'GLAFPDWAYKAESSPGSRQNQLWHFILELLRKEEFRHVIAWQQGEYGEFVIKDPEEVARLWGQRKRKPQMNYDKLSRALR' A
#
# COMPACT_ATOMS: atom_id res chain seq x y z
N GLY A 1 -3.68 14.34 37.61
CA GLY A 1 -4.06 13.66 36.36
C GLY A 1 -2.99 13.97 35.35
N LEU A 2 -2.20 12.99 34.94
CA LEU A 2 -1.05 13.21 34.05
C LEU A 2 -1.58 13.51 32.65
N ALA A 3 -1.41 14.75 32.19
CA ALA A 3 -1.60 15.13 30.80
C ALA A 3 -0.36 14.70 30.02
N PHE A 4 -0.56 13.85 29.01
CA PHE A 4 0.53 13.39 28.16
C PHE A 4 0.99 14.52 27.21
N PRO A 5 2.27 14.56 26.80
CA PRO A 5 2.78 15.62 25.93
C PRO A 5 2.17 15.54 24.52
N ASP A 6 2.13 16.65 23.78
CA ASP A 6 1.52 16.73 22.43
C ASP A 6 2.06 15.72 21.41
N TRP A 7 3.31 15.26 21.55
CA TRP A 7 3.86 14.20 20.70
C TRP A 7 3.13 12.85 20.89
N ALA A 8 2.53 12.61 22.06
CA ALA A 8 1.72 11.43 22.35
C ALA A 8 0.31 11.52 21.73
N TYR A 9 -0.15 12.72 21.37
CA TYR A 9 -1.40 12.97 20.64
C TYR A 9 -1.21 13.16 19.14
N LYS A 10 0.03 13.06 18.62
CA LYS A 10 0.25 12.95 17.17
C LYS A 10 -0.31 11.62 16.69
N ALA A 11 -1.61 11.63 16.42
CA ALA A 11 -2.31 10.62 15.68
C ALA A 11 -1.62 10.48 14.33
N GLU A 12 -0.76 9.47 14.19
CA GLU A 12 -0.39 8.90 12.89
C GLU A 12 -1.60 8.26 12.17
N SER A 13 -2.82 8.51 12.64
CA SER A 13 -4.04 7.83 12.25
C SER A 13 -5.20 8.80 11.99
N SER A 14 -4.97 9.95 11.34
CA SER A 14 -6.07 10.58 10.59
C SER A 14 -6.65 9.52 9.64
N PRO A 15 -7.97 9.38 9.43
CA PRO A 15 -8.53 8.32 8.56
C PRO A 15 -7.87 8.23 7.16
N GLY A 16 -7.39 9.35 6.62
CA GLY A 16 -6.63 9.40 5.37
C GLY A 16 -5.18 8.88 5.42
N SER A 17 -4.57 8.76 6.61
CA SER A 17 -3.21 8.22 6.78
C SER A 17 -3.14 6.70 6.58
N ARG A 18 -4.18 5.94 6.98
CA ARG A 18 -4.29 4.49 6.75
C ARG A 18 -4.33 4.16 5.26
N GLN A 19 -5.09 4.92 4.48
CA GLN A 19 -5.18 4.81 3.02
C GLN A 19 -3.88 5.22 2.29
N ASN A 20 -2.91 5.77 3.03
CA ASN A 20 -1.63 6.24 2.53
C ASN A 20 -0.48 5.25 2.79
N GLN A 21 -0.75 4.09 3.38
CA GLN A 21 0.25 3.04 3.64
C GLN A 21 0.27 2.00 2.51
N LEU A 22 1.46 1.53 2.15
CA LEU A 22 1.66 0.65 1.00
C LEU A 22 0.96 -0.70 1.19
N TRP A 23 1.08 -1.31 2.37
CA TRP A 23 0.47 -2.62 2.64
C TRP A 23 -1.08 -2.58 2.56
N HIS A 24 -1.71 -1.51 3.06
CA HIS A 24 -3.16 -1.31 2.91
C HIS A 24 -3.57 -1.20 1.44
N PHE A 25 -2.78 -0.49 0.63
CA PHE A 25 -2.99 -0.39 -0.81
C PHE A 25 -2.83 -1.73 -1.53
N ILE A 26 -1.81 -2.51 -1.19
CA ILE A 26 -1.61 -3.87 -1.73
C ILE A 26 -2.81 -4.77 -1.41
N LEU A 27 -3.27 -4.77 -0.16
CA LEU A 27 -4.47 -5.51 0.24
C LEU A 27 -5.72 -5.02 -0.49
N GLU A 28 -5.85 -3.72 -0.74
CA GLU A 28 -6.97 -3.15 -1.50
C GLU A 28 -6.99 -3.67 -2.94
N LEU A 29 -5.83 -3.71 -3.62
CA LEU A 29 -5.73 -4.26 -4.98
C LEU A 29 -6.05 -5.76 -5.00
N LEU A 30 -5.51 -6.52 -4.05
CA LEU A 30 -5.72 -7.97 -3.94
C LEU A 30 -7.19 -8.37 -3.71
N ARG A 31 -8.03 -7.45 -3.21
CA ARG A 31 -9.46 -7.68 -2.97
C ARG A 31 -10.35 -7.44 -4.19
N LYS A 32 -9.86 -6.73 -5.21
CA LYS A 32 -10.66 -6.32 -6.36
C LYS A 32 -10.34 -7.20 -7.56
N GLU A 33 -11.37 -7.82 -8.14
CA GLU A 33 -11.18 -8.74 -9.27
C GLU A 33 -10.61 -8.04 -10.51
N GLU A 34 -10.92 -6.75 -10.69
CA GLU A 34 -10.39 -5.94 -11.80
C GLU A 34 -8.86 -5.90 -11.83
N PHE A 35 -8.19 -6.02 -10.67
CA PHE A 35 -6.73 -5.99 -10.58
C PHE A 35 -6.08 -7.38 -10.54
N ARG A 36 -6.83 -8.48 -10.72
CA ARG A 36 -6.28 -9.86 -10.67
C ARG A 36 -5.21 -10.13 -11.74
N HIS A 37 -5.20 -9.36 -12.83
CA HIS A 37 -4.17 -9.41 -13.86
C HIS A 37 -2.89 -8.65 -13.49
N VAL A 38 -2.97 -7.72 -12.53
CA VAL A 38 -1.87 -6.89 -12.03
C VAL A 38 -1.23 -7.50 -10.78
N ILE A 39 -2.05 -7.95 -9.84
CA ILE A 39 -1.63 -8.53 -8.57
C ILE A 39 -2.68 -9.54 -8.09
N ALA A 40 -2.25 -10.69 -7.57
CA ALA A 40 -3.18 -11.73 -7.13
C ALA A 40 -2.61 -12.56 -5.98
N TRP A 41 -3.50 -13.12 -5.15
CA TRP A 41 -3.14 -14.15 -4.20
C TRP A 41 -2.61 -15.39 -4.93
N GLN A 42 -1.58 -16.00 -4.36
CA GLN A 42 -1.07 -17.29 -4.81
C GLN A 42 -2.02 -18.38 -4.34
N GLN A 43 -2.39 -19.29 -5.24
CA GLN A 43 -3.32 -20.35 -4.92
C GLN A 43 -2.65 -21.38 -4.00
N GLY A 44 -3.26 -21.65 -2.85
CA GLY A 44 -2.80 -22.67 -1.91
C GLY A 44 -1.92 -22.17 -0.76
N GLU A 45 -1.53 -20.89 -0.75
CA GLU A 45 -0.66 -20.33 0.30
C GLU A 45 -1.30 -19.07 0.94
N TYR A 46 -1.51 -19.11 2.26
CA TYR A 46 -2.17 -18.01 2.97
C TYR A 46 -1.22 -16.82 3.13
N GLY A 47 -1.64 -15.67 2.62
CA GLY A 47 -0.87 -14.43 2.75
C GLY A 47 0.22 -14.25 1.68
N GLU A 48 0.43 -15.23 0.80
CA GLU A 48 1.33 -15.10 -0.34
C GLU A 48 0.62 -14.51 -1.56
N PHE A 49 1.26 -13.55 -2.19
CA PHE A 49 0.76 -12.92 -3.40
C PHE A 49 1.87 -12.74 -4.43
N VAL A 50 1.45 -12.66 -5.69
CA VAL A 50 2.34 -12.38 -6.82
C VAL A 50 1.94 -11.05 -7.46
N ILE A 51 2.96 -10.22 -7.73
CA ILE A 51 2.83 -9.04 -8.58
C ILE A 51 3.10 -9.50 -10.01
N LYS A 52 2.07 -9.49 -10.85
CA LYS A 52 2.13 -9.91 -12.25
C LYS A 52 2.54 -8.76 -13.18
N ASP A 53 2.10 -7.55 -12.85
CA ASP A 53 2.47 -6.32 -13.55
C ASP A 53 3.06 -5.30 -12.55
N PRO A 54 4.40 -5.31 -12.37
CA PRO A 54 5.09 -4.41 -11.46
C PRO A 54 4.95 -2.92 -11.81
N GLU A 55 4.90 -2.62 -13.11
CA GLU A 55 4.80 -1.23 -13.61
C GLU A 55 3.42 -0.66 -13.29
N GLU A 56 2.35 -1.42 -13.52
CA GLU A 56 0.99 -0.98 -13.23
C GLU A 56 0.74 -0.82 -11.72
N VAL A 57 1.26 -1.73 -10.87
CA VAL A 57 1.21 -1.55 -9.40
C VAL A 57 1.89 -0.24 -9.00
N ALA A 58 3.06 0.06 -9.56
CA ALA A 58 3.78 1.29 -9.26
C ALA A 58 3.05 2.54 -9.76
N ARG A 59 2.44 2.48 -10.95
CA ARG A 59 1.64 3.57 -11.52
C ARG A 59 0.43 3.88 -10.64
N LEU A 60 -0.33 2.86 -10.24
CA LEU A 60 -1.49 2.98 -9.34
C LEU A 60 -1.09 3.55 -7.97
N TRP A 61 0.05 3.11 -7.44
CA TRP A 61 0.58 3.65 -6.19
C TRP A 61 1.01 5.12 -6.32
N GLY A 62 1.69 5.47 -7.42
CA GLY A 62 2.05 6.84 -7.77
C GLY A 62 0.82 7.74 -7.87
N GLN A 63 -0.24 7.27 -8.51
CA GLN A 63 -1.52 7.96 -8.61
C GLN A 63 -2.14 8.20 -7.22
N ARG A 64 -2.19 7.17 -6.36
CA ARG A 64 -2.70 7.27 -4.98
C ARG A 64 -1.94 8.32 -4.16
N LYS A 65 -0.61 8.36 -4.27
CA LYS A 65 0.27 9.26 -3.51
C LYS A 65 0.52 10.61 -4.18
N ARG A 66 -0.05 10.86 -5.37
CA ARG A 66 0.25 12.01 -6.24
C ARG A 66 1.75 12.18 -6.49
N LYS A 67 2.43 11.06 -6.78
CA LYS A 67 3.85 10.98 -7.12
C LYS A 67 4.00 10.42 -8.55
N PRO A 68 4.02 11.28 -9.58
CA PRO A 68 4.07 10.83 -10.98
C PRO A 68 5.39 10.14 -11.36
N GLN A 69 6.43 10.31 -10.54
CA GLN A 69 7.76 9.70 -10.71
C GLN A 69 7.90 8.37 -9.96
N MET A 70 6.79 7.76 -9.52
CA MET A 70 6.80 6.44 -8.90
C MET A 70 7.11 5.37 -9.94
N ASN A 71 7.92 4.38 -9.56
CA ASN A 71 8.24 3.20 -10.37
C ASN A 71 8.39 1.99 -9.43
N TYR A 72 8.53 0.80 -10.01
CA TYR A 72 8.58 -0.43 -9.22
C TYR A 72 9.83 -0.50 -8.32
N ASP A 73 10.99 0.00 -8.76
CA ASP A 73 12.21 0.03 -7.93
C ASP A 73 12.02 0.81 -6.62
N LYS A 74 11.34 1.97 -6.71
CA LYS A 74 11.02 2.80 -5.54
C LYS A 74 9.97 2.15 -4.66
N LEU A 75 8.94 1.56 -5.27
CA LEU A 75 7.87 0.87 -4.54
C LEU A 75 8.39 -0.36 -3.81
N SER A 76 9.15 -1.21 -4.49
CA SER A 76 9.74 -2.44 -3.92
C SER A 76 10.73 -2.16 -2.79
N ARG A 77 11.34 -0.96 -2.73
CA ARG A 77 12.14 -0.54 -1.58
C ARG A 77 11.29 -0.27 -0.33
N ALA A 78 10.04 0.14 -0.49
CA ALA A 78 9.11 0.33 0.63
C ALA A 78 8.37 -0.95 1.04
N LEU A 79 8.49 -2.03 0.26
CA LEU A 79 7.99 -3.37 0.62
C LEU A 79 9.01 -4.18 1.44
N ARG A 80 10.28 -3.78 1.43
CA ARG A 80 11.37 -4.40 2.20
C ARG A 80 11.43 -3.84 3.61
#